data_AF-A0A960M9P6-F1
#
_entry.id   AF-A0A960M9P6-F1
#
_cell.length_a   1.000
_cell.length_b   1.000
_cell.length_c   1.000
_cell.angle_alpha   90.00
_cell.angle_beta   90.00
_cell.angle_gamma   90.00
#
_symmetry.space_group_name_H-M   'P 1'
#
loop_
_entity.id
_entity.type
_entity.pdbx_description
1 polymer ?
#
loop_
_entity_poly.entity_id
_entity_poly.type
_entity_poly.pdbx_seq_one_letter_code
_entity_poly.pdbx_strand_id
1 'polypeptide(L)'
;MFKALLLSILLFCSFGFSSQLSPENKLSPPLITIFETLEISTDAPFETLIAQLKEKCHQTGDRWNFTNRFEDKRDKLIPLLDELGFFQAVHAKNSHYSYAVVLGALRSSVQKRIDFLVEEWQRGIRFDKVVFLTGKRELRPIEECPDLQSETEMMIRVWNQTEMPEALKNLTPIIVDSRPAPGRDRATTESTVYAWLELSPNPGSCLVFSSQPYVSYQDAILRARMPKTFPIETIGAEGGRSLPTSVLMDNLAKWLEWSAPSQN
;
A
#
# COMPACT_ATOMS: atom_id res chain seq x y z
N MET A 1 -41.05 23.48 -32.63
CA MET A 1 -40.15 23.80 -31.50
C MET A 1 -39.97 22.54 -30.65
N PHE A 2 -38.90 21.78 -30.91
CA PHE A 2 -38.47 20.66 -30.06
C PHE A 2 -37.00 20.92 -29.77
N LYS A 3 -36.69 21.41 -28.56
CA LYS A 3 -35.30 21.56 -28.10
C LYS A 3 -34.86 20.21 -27.55
N ALA A 4 -33.92 19.59 -28.24
CA ALA A 4 -33.19 18.42 -27.78
C ALA A 4 -32.35 18.81 -26.56
N LEU A 5 -32.60 18.16 -25.43
CA LEU A 5 -31.78 18.24 -24.24
C LEU A 5 -30.62 17.23 -24.44
N LEU A 6 -29.44 17.73 -24.80
CA LEU A 6 -28.23 16.92 -24.82
C LEU A 6 -27.85 16.60 -23.36
N LEU A 7 -28.08 15.35 -22.97
CA LEU A 7 -27.57 14.78 -21.73
C LEU A 7 -26.05 14.58 -21.91
N SER A 8 -25.26 15.48 -21.35
CA SER A 8 -23.81 15.32 -21.25
C SER A 8 -23.52 14.27 -20.18
N ILE A 9 -23.30 13.03 -20.62
CA ILE A 9 -22.73 11.98 -19.78
C ILE A 9 -21.27 12.40 -19.51
N LEU A 10 -21.05 13.02 -18.35
CA LEU A 10 -19.71 13.13 -17.77
C LEU A 10 -19.29 11.70 -17.40
N LEU A 11 -18.60 11.05 -18.33
CA LEU A 11 -17.74 9.92 -18.04
C LEU A 11 -16.68 10.42 -17.05
N PHE A 12 -16.95 10.26 -15.76
CA PHE A 12 -15.89 10.19 -14.76
C PHE A 12 -15.05 8.97 -15.10
N CYS A 13 -14.04 9.15 -15.95
CA CYS A 13 -12.91 8.25 -16.01
C CYS A 13 -12.26 8.31 -14.63
N SER A 14 -12.65 7.38 -13.76
CA SER A 14 -11.86 7.02 -12.60
C SER A 14 -10.49 6.60 -13.14
N PHE A 15 -9.52 7.53 -13.07
CA PHE A 15 -8.13 7.25 -13.38
C PHE A 15 -7.69 6.13 -12.45
N GLY A 16 -7.71 4.90 -12.97
CA GLY A 16 -7.10 3.77 -12.28
C GLY A 16 -5.60 4.04 -12.23
N PHE A 17 -5.01 3.84 -11.05
CA PHE A 17 -3.57 3.95 -10.76
C PHE A 17 -2.63 3.32 -11.80
N SER A 18 -3.13 2.38 -12.60
CA SER A 18 -2.40 1.70 -13.67
C SER A 18 -1.92 2.60 -14.82
N SER A 19 -2.26 3.91 -14.87
CA SER A 19 -1.91 4.80 -15.99
C SER A 19 -0.66 5.67 -15.78
N GLN A 20 0.07 5.55 -14.66
CA GLN A 20 1.18 6.47 -14.36
C GLN A 20 2.53 6.05 -14.97
N LEU A 21 2.63 4.80 -15.41
CA LEU A 21 3.64 4.34 -16.37
C LEU A 21 2.89 4.05 -17.67
N SER A 22 3.18 4.80 -18.74
CA SER A 22 2.58 4.50 -20.04
C SER A 22 3.08 3.12 -20.53
N PRO A 23 2.37 2.47 -21.47
CA PRO A 23 2.86 1.25 -22.13
C PRO A 23 4.26 1.39 -22.78
N GLU A 24 4.78 2.62 -22.87
CA GLU A 24 6.07 2.97 -23.45
C GLU A 24 7.15 3.32 -22.40
N ASN A 25 6.95 3.02 -21.11
CA ASN A 25 7.88 3.40 -20.02
C ASN A 25 8.14 4.92 -19.91
N LYS A 26 7.20 5.77 -20.35
CA LYS A 26 7.35 7.23 -20.21
C LYS A 26 6.88 7.67 -18.83
N LEU A 27 7.70 8.49 -18.17
CA LEU A 27 7.36 9.16 -16.92
C LEU A 27 6.14 10.08 -17.13
N SER A 28 5.21 10.08 -16.19
CA SER A 28 4.12 11.06 -16.16
C SER A 28 4.67 12.47 -15.90
N PRO A 29 3.96 13.54 -16.31
CA PRO A 29 4.41 14.91 -16.05
C PRO A 29 4.73 15.20 -14.57
N PRO A 30 3.94 14.76 -13.57
CA PRO A 30 4.30 14.95 -12.16
C PRO A 30 5.59 14.23 -11.77
N LEU A 31 5.85 13.03 -12.32
CA LEU A 31 7.10 12.33 -12.10
C LEU A 31 8.28 13.11 -12.69
N ILE A 32 8.18 13.62 -13.93
CA ILE A 32 9.23 14.45 -14.54
C ILE A 32 9.58 15.62 -13.62
N THR A 33 8.58 16.37 -13.14
CA THR A 33 8.82 17.51 -12.25
C THR A 33 9.40 17.09 -10.89
N ILE A 34 9.04 15.92 -10.35
CA ILE A 34 9.68 15.39 -9.13
C ILE A 34 11.16 15.10 -9.39
N PHE A 35 11.50 14.45 -10.50
CA PHE A 35 12.88 14.14 -10.86
C PHE A 35 13.72 15.41 -10.99
N GLU A 36 13.21 16.42 -11.71
CA GLU A 36 13.85 17.73 -11.84
C GLU A 36 14.00 18.45 -10.49
N THR A 37 12.97 18.41 -9.63
CA THR A 37 13.01 18.98 -8.28
C THR A 37 14.08 18.29 -7.41
N LEU A 38 14.29 17.00 -7.64
CA LEU A 38 15.35 16.21 -7.04
C LEU A 38 16.67 16.31 -7.83
N GLU A 39 16.83 17.23 -8.79
CA GLU A 39 18.05 17.40 -9.58
C GLU A 39 18.52 16.10 -10.26
N ILE A 40 17.57 15.29 -10.73
CA ILE A 40 17.82 14.09 -11.53
C ILE A 40 17.46 14.43 -12.98
N SER A 41 18.44 14.33 -13.90
CA SER A 41 18.19 14.55 -15.33
C SER A 41 17.26 13.47 -15.86
N THR A 42 16.21 13.87 -16.57
CA THR A 42 15.22 12.96 -17.17
C THR A 42 15.58 12.49 -18.59
N ASP A 43 16.77 12.84 -19.09
CA ASP A 43 17.24 12.45 -20.42
C ASP A 43 17.78 11.01 -20.48
N ALA A 44 17.98 10.39 -19.31
CA ALA A 44 18.48 9.03 -19.20
C ALA A 44 17.36 7.98 -19.41
N PRO A 45 17.72 6.73 -19.77
CA PRO A 45 16.77 5.62 -19.81
C PRO A 45 16.06 5.40 -18.47
N PHE A 46 14.81 4.93 -18.51
CA PHE A 46 13.96 4.75 -17.33
C PHE A 46 14.64 3.98 -16.20
N GLU A 47 15.37 2.91 -16.50
CA GLU A 47 16.09 2.09 -15.53
C GLU A 47 17.19 2.89 -14.81
N THR A 48 17.87 3.79 -15.53
CA THR A 48 18.88 4.69 -14.96
C THR A 48 18.23 5.73 -14.06
N LEU A 49 17.07 6.25 -14.47
CA LEU A 49 16.28 7.19 -13.66
C LEU A 49 15.85 6.54 -12.33
N ILE A 50 15.33 5.31 -12.37
CA ILE A 50 14.93 4.60 -11.14
C ILE A 50 16.13 4.31 -10.24
N ALA A 51 17.29 3.94 -10.82
CA ALA A 51 18.52 3.72 -10.06
C ALA A 51 19.00 5.00 -9.35
N GLN A 52 19.01 6.15 -10.05
CA GLN A 52 19.37 7.45 -9.48
C GLN A 52 18.40 7.90 -8.39
N LEU A 53 17.10 7.71 -8.61
CA LEU A 53 16.08 8.03 -7.60
C LEU A 53 16.25 7.18 -6.35
N LYS A 54 16.50 5.87 -6.53
CA LYS A 54 16.78 4.94 -5.43
C LYS A 54 18.01 5.37 -4.63
N GLU A 55 19.11 5.67 -5.31
CA GLU A 55 20.34 6.14 -4.65
C GLU A 55 20.08 7.40 -3.82
N LYS A 56 19.30 8.34 -4.34
CA LYS A 56 19.01 9.62 -3.67
C LYS A 56 18.02 9.48 -2.51
N CYS A 57 16.99 8.65 -2.66
CA CYS A 57 15.82 8.66 -1.78
C CYS A 57 15.69 7.45 -0.84
N HIS A 58 16.17 6.27 -1.24
CA HIS A 58 15.98 5.05 -0.47
C HIS A 58 16.75 5.13 0.85
N GLN A 59 16.06 4.85 1.96
CA GLN A 59 16.67 4.65 3.27
C GLN A 59 16.34 3.27 3.85
N THR A 60 17.31 2.69 4.56
CA THR A 60 17.17 1.41 5.25
C THR A 60 16.83 1.62 6.72
N GLY A 61 16.23 0.60 7.34
CA GLY A 61 15.78 0.65 8.73
C GLY A 61 14.39 1.24 8.91
N ASP A 62 14.09 1.63 10.14
CA ASP A 62 12.77 2.13 10.53
C ASP A 62 12.54 3.58 10.07
N ARG A 63 11.36 3.85 9.49
CA ARG A 63 11.02 5.15 8.89
C ARG A 63 11.05 6.33 9.86
N TRP A 64 10.85 6.07 11.16
CA TRP A 64 10.96 7.10 12.19
C TRP A 64 12.42 7.46 12.54
N ASN A 65 13.39 6.64 12.12
CA ASN A 65 14.82 6.90 12.25
C ASN A 65 15.44 7.47 10.97
N PHE A 66 14.64 7.72 9.93
CA PHE A 66 15.15 8.26 8.68
C PHE A 66 15.77 9.63 8.88
N THR A 67 16.87 9.87 8.17
CA THR A 67 17.43 11.21 8.07
C THR A 67 16.40 12.10 7.38
N ASN A 68 16.16 13.28 7.96
CA ASN A 68 15.30 14.27 7.32
C ASN A 68 15.98 14.80 6.06
N ARG A 69 15.32 14.65 4.91
CA ARG A 69 15.82 15.03 3.58
C ARG A 69 14.67 15.66 2.80
N PHE A 70 15.00 16.64 1.94
CA PHE A 70 14.09 17.29 0.99
C PHE A 70 12.93 18.07 1.61
N GLU A 71 12.97 18.34 2.92
CA GLU A 71 11.90 19.08 3.59
C GLU A 71 11.82 20.54 3.11
N ASP A 72 12.95 21.11 2.68
CA ASP A 72 13.04 22.38 1.97
C ASP A 72 12.32 22.38 0.60
N LYS A 73 12.05 21.21 0.05
CA LYS A 73 11.35 21.01 -1.23
C LYS A 73 9.88 20.59 -1.04
N ARG A 74 9.39 20.48 0.20
CA ARG A 74 8.06 19.95 0.54
C ARG A 74 6.93 20.63 -0.22
N ASP A 75 6.92 21.97 -0.26
CA ASP A 75 5.83 22.74 -0.90
C ASP A 75 5.71 22.47 -2.40
N LYS A 76 6.82 22.06 -3.05
CA LYS A 76 6.82 21.65 -4.45
C LYS A 76 6.46 20.17 -4.63
N LEU A 77 6.94 19.31 -3.74
CA LEU A 77 6.78 17.86 -3.86
C LEU A 77 5.39 17.36 -3.46
N ILE A 78 4.77 17.95 -2.43
CA ILE A 78 3.46 17.49 -1.94
C ILE A 78 2.36 17.57 -3.00
N PRO A 79 2.18 18.68 -3.75
CA PRO A 79 1.17 18.73 -4.82
C PRO A 79 1.40 17.66 -5.90
N LEU A 80 2.65 17.40 -6.28
CA LEU A 80 2.98 16.40 -7.29
C LEU A 80 2.66 14.98 -6.81
N LEU A 81 2.96 14.66 -5.54
CA LEU A 81 2.57 13.39 -4.93
C LEU A 81 1.04 13.24 -4.84
N ASP A 82 0.33 14.34 -4.64
CA ASP A 82 -1.13 14.38 -4.61
C ASP A 82 -1.72 14.02 -5.96
N GLU A 83 -1.17 14.59 -7.04
CA GLU A 83 -1.52 14.24 -8.43
C GLU A 83 -1.21 12.78 -8.76
N LEU A 84 -0.19 12.21 -8.13
CA LEU A 84 0.14 10.78 -8.23
C LEU A 84 -0.77 9.88 -7.36
N GLY A 85 -1.71 10.45 -6.59
CA GLY A 85 -2.68 9.67 -5.81
C GLY A 85 -2.14 9.16 -4.48
N PHE A 86 -1.07 9.75 -3.93
CA PHE A 86 -0.43 9.23 -2.72
C PHE A 86 -1.28 9.42 -1.45
N PHE A 87 -2.30 10.27 -1.47
CA PHE A 87 -2.96 10.67 -0.22
C PHE A 87 -4.44 10.32 -0.15
N GLN A 88 -5.11 10.17 -1.29
CA GLN A 88 -6.54 9.91 -1.41
C GLN A 88 -6.86 8.47 -1.01
N ALA A 89 -8.03 8.25 -0.43
CA ALA A 89 -8.54 6.91 -0.20
C ALA A 89 -8.67 6.15 -1.54
N VAL A 90 -8.31 4.86 -1.51
CA VAL A 90 -8.54 3.92 -2.60
C VAL A 90 -9.57 2.92 -2.10
N HIS A 91 -10.73 2.86 -2.73
CA HIS A 91 -11.82 1.95 -2.36
C HIS A 91 -11.89 0.74 -3.30
N ALA A 92 -12.51 -0.34 -2.82
CA ALA A 92 -12.70 -1.55 -3.61
C ALA A 92 -13.63 -1.29 -4.81
N LYS A 93 -13.29 -1.89 -5.94
CA LYS A 93 -14.08 -1.81 -7.19
C LYS A 93 -15.10 -2.94 -7.33
N ASN A 94 -14.77 -4.15 -6.84
CA ASN A 94 -15.66 -5.30 -6.93
C ASN A 94 -16.47 -5.45 -5.64
N SER A 95 -17.67 -5.98 -5.74
CA SER A 95 -18.53 -6.20 -4.56
C SER A 95 -18.15 -7.42 -3.74
N HIS A 96 -17.36 -8.36 -4.28
CA HIS A 96 -16.99 -9.60 -3.60
C HIS A 96 -15.55 -10.03 -3.91
N TYR A 97 -14.86 -10.56 -2.88
CA TYR A 97 -13.52 -11.15 -2.97
C TYR A 97 -13.44 -12.48 -2.21
N SER A 98 -12.54 -13.38 -2.60
CA SER A 98 -12.31 -14.59 -1.81
C SER A 98 -11.62 -14.29 -0.47
N TYR A 99 -10.71 -13.30 -0.46
CA TYR A 99 -9.92 -12.94 0.72
C TYR A 99 -9.90 -11.43 0.94
N ALA A 100 -10.10 -11.01 2.20
CA ALA A 100 -9.61 -9.74 2.72
C ALA A 100 -8.25 -9.97 3.40
N VAL A 101 -7.19 -9.37 2.86
CA VAL A 101 -5.83 -9.53 3.37
C VAL A 101 -5.42 -8.24 4.07
N VAL A 102 -5.22 -8.28 5.39
CA VAL A 102 -4.80 -7.11 6.19
C VAL A 102 -3.31 -7.20 6.45
N LEU A 103 -2.57 -6.19 5.98
CA LEU A 103 -1.13 -6.11 6.21
C LEU A 103 -0.81 -5.70 7.65
N GLY A 104 0.32 -6.17 8.18
CA GLY A 104 0.91 -5.73 9.45
C GLY A 104 1.53 -4.33 9.39
N ALA A 105 1.52 -3.62 10.52
CA ALA A 105 2.14 -2.31 10.71
C ALA A 105 2.20 -1.93 12.20
N LEU A 106 2.57 -0.68 12.50
CA LEU A 106 2.34 -0.07 13.81
C LEU A 106 0.85 -0.10 14.18
N ARG A 107 0.52 -0.19 15.47
CA ARG A 107 -0.86 -0.25 15.98
C ARG A 107 -1.81 0.77 15.35
N SER A 108 -1.44 2.05 15.30
CA SER A 108 -2.30 3.08 14.73
C SER A 108 -2.63 2.84 13.25
N SER A 109 -1.70 2.26 12.51
CA SER A 109 -1.91 1.92 11.09
C SER A 109 -2.76 0.66 10.93
N VAL A 110 -2.58 -0.34 11.80
CA VAL A 110 -3.44 -1.52 11.84
C VAL A 110 -4.87 -1.15 12.19
N GLN A 111 -5.08 -0.27 13.18
CA GLN A 111 -6.41 0.26 13.50
C GLN A 111 -7.05 0.90 12.27
N LYS A 112 -6.35 1.82 11.59
CA LYS A 112 -6.85 2.45 10.36
C LYS A 112 -7.21 1.45 9.27
N ARG A 113 -6.43 0.37 9.12
CA ARG A 113 -6.71 -0.70 8.13
C ARG A 113 -7.97 -1.47 8.48
N ILE A 114 -8.15 -1.81 9.75
CA ILE A 114 -9.33 -2.54 10.22
C ILE A 114 -10.57 -1.64 10.16
N ASP A 115 -10.46 -0.36 10.53
CA ASP A 115 -11.56 0.60 10.41
C ASP A 115 -12.00 0.76 8.95
N PHE A 116 -11.05 0.88 8.02
CA PHE A 116 -11.34 0.97 6.59
C PHE A 116 -11.93 -0.34 6.02
N LEU A 117 -11.53 -1.49 6.56
CA LEU A 117 -12.15 -2.78 6.24
C LEU A 117 -13.61 -2.82 6.68
N VAL A 118 -13.93 -2.29 7.87
CA VAL A 118 -15.31 -2.15 8.35
C VAL A 118 -16.10 -1.18 7.46
N GLU A 119 -15.50 -0.06 7.04
CA GLU A 119 -16.11 0.90 6.12
C GLU A 119 -16.47 0.26 4.77
N GLU A 120 -15.54 -0.47 4.15
CA GLU A 120 -15.81 -1.17 2.89
C GLU A 120 -16.88 -2.25 3.06
N TRP A 121 -16.89 -2.96 4.19
CA TRP A 121 -17.97 -3.88 4.51
C TRP A 121 -19.32 -3.15 4.61
N GLN A 122 -19.39 -1.99 5.25
CA GLN A 122 -20.62 -1.20 5.34
C GLN A 122 -21.07 -0.66 3.97
N ARG A 123 -20.14 -0.39 3.06
CA ARG A 123 -20.42 -0.06 1.65
C ARG A 123 -20.99 -1.22 0.83
N GLY A 124 -21.03 -2.44 1.38
CA GLY A 124 -21.55 -3.62 0.71
C GLY A 124 -20.49 -4.54 0.10
N ILE A 125 -19.21 -4.26 0.31
CA ILE A 125 -18.12 -5.14 -0.11
C ILE A 125 -18.10 -6.37 0.79
N ARG A 126 -17.94 -7.56 0.22
CA ARG A 126 -17.93 -8.83 0.95
C ARG A 126 -16.69 -9.64 0.64
N PHE A 127 -16.31 -10.49 1.59
CA PHE A 127 -15.23 -11.44 1.40
C PHE A 127 -15.47 -12.70 2.24
N ASP A 128 -14.95 -13.84 1.77
CA ASP A 128 -15.23 -15.13 2.39
C ASP A 128 -14.32 -15.41 3.59
N LYS A 129 -13.10 -14.87 3.57
CA LYS A 129 -12.07 -15.09 4.61
C LYS A 129 -11.30 -13.81 4.87
N VAL A 130 -10.88 -13.63 6.13
CA VAL A 130 -9.93 -12.59 6.53
C VAL A 130 -8.57 -13.24 6.79
N VAL A 131 -7.50 -12.64 6.29
CA VAL A 131 -6.12 -13.08 6.48
C VAL A 131 -5.30 -11.94 7.04
N PHE A 132 -4.60 -12.17 8.15
CA PHE A 132 -3.63 -11.22 8.70
C PHE A 132 -2.23 -11.64 8.30
N LEU A 133 -1.56 -10.78 7.53
CA LEU A 133 -0.14 -10.95 7.19
C LEU A 133 0.69 -10.15 8.17
N THR A 134 1.28 -10.84 9.14
CA THR A 134 2.07 -10.23 10.20
C THR A 134 3.46 -10.84 10.27
N GLY A 135 4.39 -10.08 10.84
CA GLY A 135 5.75 -10.52 11.06
C GLY A 135 6.12 -10.51 12.54
N LYS A 136 6.98 -11.45 12.94
CA LYS A 136 7.63 -11.33 14.24
C LYS A 136 8.50 -10.08 14.27
N ARG A 137 8.04 -9.08 15.00
CA ARG A 137 8.71 -7.80 15.29
C ARG A 137 8.46 -7.45 16.74
N GLU A 138 9.49 -6.98 17.44
CA GLU A 138 9.31 -6.36 18.75
C GLU A 138 8.42 -5.13 18.64
N LEU A 139 7.35 -5.11 19.42
CA LEU A 139 6.50 -3.93 19.55
C LEU A 139 7.28 -2.82 20.23
N ARG A 140 6.97 -1.56 19.88
CA ARG A 140 7.39 -0.41 20.67
C ARG A 140 6.39 -0.24 21.82
N PRO A 141 6.73 -0.61 23.07
CA PRO A 141 5.74 -0.79 24.13
C PRO A 141 4.94 0.50 24.41
N ILE A 142 5.60 1.66 24.36
CA ILE A 142 4.99 2.97 24.64
C ILE A 142 4.00 3.38 23.55
N GLU A 143 4.32 3.11 22.28
CA GLU A 143 3.57 3.66 21.13
C GLU A 143 2.52 2.67 20.59
N GLU A 144 2.59 1.40 20.99
CA GLU A 144 1.75 0.34 20.44
C GLU A 144 0.91 -0.32 21.51
N CYS A 145 1.50 -1.22 22.30
CA CYS A 145 0.87 -1.85 23.46
C CYS A 145 1.97 -2.25 24.45
N PRO A 146 1.98 -1.71 25.67
CA PRO A 146 3.06 -1.97 26.62
C PRO A 146 3.07 -3.40 27.15
N ASP A 147 1.96 -4.10 27.03
CA ASP A 147 1.70 -5.43 27.57
C ASP A 147 1.73 -6.55 26.51
N LEU A 148 2.03 -6.22 25.25
CA LEU A 148 2.11 -7.19 24.16
C LEU A 148 3.55 -7.35 23.67
N GLN A 149 3.86 -8.53 23.13
CA GLN A 149 5.21 -8.91 22.72
C GLN A 149 5.39 -8.97 21.20
N SER A 150 4.30 -9.00 20.42
CA SER A 150 4.37 -9.14 18.96
C SER A 150 3.31 -8.34 18.18
N GLU A 151 3.64 -8.02 16.92
CA GLU A 151 2.69 -7.45 15.96
C GLU A 151 1.44 -8.33 15.79
N THR A 152 1.63 -9.65 15.76
CA THR A 152 0.54 -10.64 15.71
C THR A 152 -0.48 -10.44 16.83
N GLU A 153 -0.03 -10.41 18.08
CA GLU A 153 -0.89 -10.20 19.24
C GLU A 153 -1.59 -8.84 19.19
N MET A 154 -0.88 -7.81 18.72
CA MET A 154 -1.43 -6.46 18.57
C MET A 154 -2.55 -6.42 17.53
N MET A 155 -2.36 -7.05 16.37
CA MET A 155 -3.41 -7.13 15.34
C MET A 155 -4.64 -7.89 15.82
N ILE A 156 -4.45 -9.02 16.52
CA ILE A 156 -5.55 -9.79 17.13
C ILE A 156 -6.30 -8.93 18.15
N ARG A 157 -5.59 -8.18 18.99
CA ARG A 157 -6.20 -7.28 19.97
C ARG A 157 -7.03 -6.19 19.29
N VAL A 158 -6.47 -5.51 18.29
CA VAL A 158 -7.19 -4.48 17.54
C VAL A 158 -8.46 -5.06 16.93
N TRP A 159 -8.37 -6.20 16.24
CA TRP A 159 -9.54 -6.88 15.68
C TRP A 159 -10.64 -7.17 16.71
N ASN A 160 -10.25 -7.73 17.86
CA ASN A 160 -11.21 -8.10 18.90
C ASN A 160 -11.88 -6.88 19.58
N GLN A 161 -11.18 -5.75 19.64
CA GLN A 161 -11.63 -4.52 20.26
C GLN A 161 -12.40 -3.59 19.31
N THR A 162 -12.19 -3.71 17.99
CA THR A 162 -12.93 -2.91 17.02
C THR A 162 -14.41 -3.30 17.00
N GLU A 163 -15.28 -2.28 17.06
CA GLU A 163 -16.70 -2.45 16.83
C GLU A 163 -16.96 -2.70 15.34
N MET A 164 -17.58 -3.83 15.01
CA MET A 164 -17.85 -4.22 13.62
C MET A 164 -19.12 -5.06 13.53
N PRO A 165 -19.78 -5.11 12.35
CA PRO A 165 -20.95 -5.96 12.14
C PRO A 165 -20.67 -7.41 12.50
N GLU A 166 -21.63 -8.08 13.15
CA GLU A 166 -21.46 -9.45 13.66
C GLU A 166 -21.03 -10.44 12.56
N ALA A 167 -21.64 -10.32 11.37
CA ALA A 167 -21.28 -11.13 10.21
C ALA A 167 -19.80 -11.00 9.82
N LEU A 168 -19.21 -9.81 9.94
CA LEU A 168 -17.79 -9.59 9.69
C LEU A 168 -16.93 -10.15 10.84
N LYS A 169 -17.34 -9.89 12.10
CA LYS A 169 -16.64 -10.38 13.29
C LYS A 169 -16.50 -11.91 13.30
N ASN A 170 -17.50 -12.61 12.76
CA ASN A 170 -17.54 -14.07 12.68
C ASN A 170 -16.56 -14.68 11.66
N LEU A 171 -15.95 -13.90 10.75
CA LEU A 171 -14.99 -14.37 9.74
C LEU A 171 -13.58 -14.68 10.29
N THR A 172 -13.44 -14.92 11.60
CA THR A 172 -12.23 -15.27 12.37
C THR A 172 -10.92 -15.25 11.55
N PRO A 173 -10.04 -14.26 11.72
CA PRO A 173 -8.87 -14.10 10.87
C PRO A 173 -7.94 -15.32 10.85
N ILE A 174 -7.50 -15.71 9.66
CA ILE A 174 -6.38 -16.62 9.46
C ILE A 174 -5.09 -15.85 9.74
N ILE A 175 -4.35 -16.27 10.75
CA ILE A 175 -3.12 -15.58 11.19
C ILE A 175 -1.92 -16.19 10.47
N VAL A 176 -1.19 -15.35 9.72
CA VAL A 176 0.08 -15.71 9.09
C VAL A 176 1.19 -14.95 9.80
N ASP A 177 1.90 -15.62 10.70
CA ASP A 177 3.04 -15.08 11.43
C ASP A 177 4.35 -15.50 10.76
N SER A 178 4.91 -14.59 9.96
CA SER A 178 6.12 -14.82 9.19
C SER A 178 7.37 -14.53 10.03
N ARG A 179 8.37 -15.41 9.91
CA ARG A 179 9.71 -15.15 10.41
C ARG A 179 10.46 -14.22 9.44
N PRO A 180 11.41 -13.41 9.94
CA PRO A 180 12.35 -12.71 9.08
C PRO A 180 13.08 -13.69 8.15
N ALA A 181 13.33 -13.28 6.91
CA ALA A 181 14.22 -14.02 6.01
C ALA A 181 15.66 -14.04 6.56
N PRO A 182 16.48 -15.06 6.25
CA PRO A 182 17.88 -15.11 6.68
C PRO A 182 18.63 -13.81 6.34
N GLY A 183 19.32 -13.23 7.33
CA GLY A 183 20.05 -11.97 7.16
C GLY A 183 19.19 -10.70 7.24
N ARG A 184 17.90 -10.82 7.60
CA ARG A 184 17.04 -9.67 7.93
C ARG A 184 16.57 -9.75 9.38
N ASP A 185 16.42 -8.57 9.99
CA ASP A 185 15.93 -8.45 11.37
C ASP A 185 14.40 -8.53 11.45
N ARG A 186 13.70 -8.36 10.32
CA ARG A 186 12.23 -8.31 10.25
C ARG A 186 11.67 -9.03 9.03
N ALA A 187 10.45 -9.54 9.21
CA ALA A 187 9.63 -10.00 8.09
C ALA A 187 9.29 -8.81 7.17
N THR A 188 9.12 -9.12 5.89
CA THR A 188 8.69 -8.17 4.86
C THR A 188 7.35 -8.62 4.27
N THR A 189 6.66 -7.73 3.55
CA THR A 189 5.45 -8.11 2.81
C THR A 189 5.69 -9.37 1.96
N GLU A 190 6.83 -9.43 1.28
CA GLU A 190 7.30 -10.60 0.53
C GLU A 190 7.36 -11.89 1.39
N SER A 191 8.02 -11.86 2.56
CA SER A 191 8.11 -13.06 3.40
C SER A 191 6.76 -13.47 4.00
N THR A 192 5.87 -12.51 4.27
CA THR A 192 4.51 -12.80 4.75
C THR A 192 3.63 -13.43 3.66
N VAL A 193 3.80 -13.01 2.41
CA VAL A 193 3.11 -13.62 1.26
C VAL A 193 3.56 -15.06 1.07
N TYR A 194 4.87 -15.33 1.10
CA TYR A 194 5.36 -16.70 0.98
C TYR A 194 4.88 -17.59 2.11
N ALA A 195 4.93 -17.12 3.35
CA ALA A 195 4.39 -17.85 4.51
C ALA A 195 2.89 -18.14 4.36
N TRP A 196 2.11 -17.24 3.76
CA TRP A 196 0.70 -17.50 3.49
C TRP A 196 0.50 -18.57 2.41
N LEU A 197 1.27 -18.50 1.32
CA LEU A 197 1.20 -19.45 0.21
C LEU A 197 1.62 -20.87 0.64
N GLU A 198 2.53 -21.00 1.60
CA GLU A 198 2.92 -22.29 2.20
C GLU A 198 1.73 -23.00 2.90
N LEU A 199 0.73 -22.25 3.36
CA LEU A 199 -0.53 -22.81 3.89
C LEU A 199 -1.44 -23.38 2.79
N SER A 200 -0.99 -23.34 1.53
CA SER A 200 -1.70 -23.85 0.36
C SER A 200 -3.14 -23.31 0.24
N PRO A 201 -3.37 -21.98 0.30
CA PRO A 201 -4.69 -21.41 0.16
C PRO A 201 -5.26 -21.71 -1.23
N ASN A 202 -6.59 -21.88 -1.31
CA ASN A 202 -7.26 -22.02 -2.60
C ASN A 202 -7.10 -20.71 -3.39
N PRO A 203 -6.83 -20.78 -4.71
CA PRO A 203 -6.88 -19.63 -5.61
C PRO A 203 -8.15 -18.78 -5.41
N GLY A 204 -8.01 -17.46 -5.47
CA GLY A 204 -9.12 -16.54 -5.28
C GLY A 204 -8.71 -15.07 -5.30
N SER A 205 -9.69 -14.19 -5.53
CA SER A 205 -9.44 -12.75 -5.54
C SER A 205 -9.12 -12.22 -4.15
N CYS A 206 -8.18 -11.27 -4.09
CA CYS A 206 -7.65 -10.71 -2.86
C CYS A 206 -7.88 -9.20 -2.82
N LEU A 207 -8.65 -8.74 -1.83
CA LEU A 207 -8.73 -7.33 -1.46
C LEU A 207 -7.73 -7.07 -0.34
N VAL A 208 -6.69 -6.28 -0.62
CA VAL A 208 -5.56 -6.10 0.29
C VAL A 208 -5.65 -4.74 0.97
N PHE A 209 -5.70 -4.72 2.30
CA PHE A 209 -5.82 -3.53 3.12
C PHE A 209 -4.43 -3.01 3.56
N SER A 210 -4.05 -1.87 2.99
CA SER A 210 -2.87 -1.08 3.36
C SER A 210 -3.31 0.30 3.85
N SER A 211 -2.39 1.27 3.91
CA SER A 211 -2.69 2.65 4.32
C SER A 211 -1.92 3.61 3.46
N GLN A 212 -2.54 4.73 3.09
CA GLN A 212 -1.81 5.77 2.37
C GLN A 212 -0.67 6.35 3.21
N PRO A 213 0.49 6.65 2.60
CA PRO A 213 0.74 6.67 1.15
C PRO A 213 1.31 5.37 0.58
N TYR A 214 1.25 4.27 1.33
CA TYR A 214 1.95 3.02 0.99
C TYR A 214 1.13 2.08 0.08
N VAL A 215 -0.08 2.45 -0.33
CA VAL A 215 -0.97 1.57 -1.11
C VAL A 215 -0.29 1.13 -2.41
N SER A 216 0.17 2.07 -3.24
CA SER A 216 0.79 1.77 -4.54
C SER A 216 2.08 0.94 -4.41
N TYR A 217 2.92 1.26 -3.42
CA TYR A 217 4.13 0.49 -3.15
C TYR A 217 3.82 -0.95 -2.75
N GLN A 218 2.86 -1.16 -1.84
CA GLN A 218 2.47 -2.50 -1.41
C GLN A 218 1.82 -3.29 -2.55
N ASP A 219 0.98 -2.65 -3.37
CA ASP A 219 0.37 -3.25 -4.55
C ASP A 219 1.44 -3.73 -5.54
N ALA A 220 2.48 -2.94 -5.80
CA ALA A 220 3.58 -3.30 -6.68
C ALA A 220 4.35 -4.55 -6.17
N ILE A 221 4.68 -4.62 -4.88
CA ILE A 221 5.30 -5.81 -4.28
C ILE A 221 4.39 -7.03 -4.45
N LEU A 222 3.12 -6.89 -4.11
CA LEU A 222 2.15 -7.97 -4.13
C LEU A 222 1.97 -8.51 -5.54
N ARG A 223 1.84 -7.65 -6.55
CA ARG A 223 1.76 -8.06 -7.97
C ARG A 223 3.02 -8.77 -8.45
N ALA A 224 4.19 -8.36 -7.97
CA ALA A 224 5.46 -8.99 -8.33
C ALA A 224 5.64 -10.39 -7.71
N ARG A 225 4.99 -10.67 -6.57
CA ARG A 225 5.24 -11.89 -5.78
C ARG A 225 4.09 -12.88 -5.74
N MET A 226 2.86 -12.42 -5.91
CA MET A 226 1.69 -13.29 -5.84
C MET A 226 1.44 -14.03 -7.17
N PRO A 227 1.08 -15.32 -7.13
CA PRO A 227 0.70 -16.06 -8.32
C PRO A 227 -0.49 -15.41 -9.02
N LYS A 228 -0.54 -15.47 -10.37
CA LYS A 228 -1.64 -14.91 -11.17
C LYS A 228 -3.03 -15.50 -10.83
N THR A 229 -3.06 -16.66 -10.19
CA THR A 229 -4.28 -17.31 -9.66
C THR A 229 -4.89 -16.58 -8.47
N PHE A 230 -4.19 -15.57 -7.93
CA PHE A 230 -4.70 -14.65 -6.90
C PHE A 230 -4.72 -13.23 -7.47
N PRO A 231 -5.78 -12.82 -8.18
CA PRO A 231 -5.89 -11.43 -8.65
C PRO A 231 -6.02 -10.48 -7.46
N ILE A 232 -5.29 -9.37 -7.50
CA ILE A 232 -5.13 -8.46 -6.35
C ILE A 232 -5.64 -7.06 -6.67
N GLU A 233 -6.30 -6.49 -5.68
CA GLU A 233 -6.61 -5.08 -5.57
C GLU A 233 -6.20 -4.59 -4.18
N THR A 234 -5.25 -3.65 -4.13
CA THR A 234 -4.82 -3.04 -2.87
C THR A 234 -5.55 -1.72 -2.64
N ILE A 235 -6.08 -1.55 -1.44
CA ILE A 235 -6.90 -0.42 -1.02
C ILE A 235 -6.41 0.17 0.31
N GLY A 236 -6.92 1.35 0.66
CA GLY A 236 -6.60 1.96 1.94
C GLY A 236 -7.22 3.34 2.12
N ALA A 237 -7.47 3.70 3.37
CA ALA A 237 -7.96 5.02 3.76
C ALA A 237 -6.98 6.13 3.36
N GLU A 238 -7.52 7.34 3.23
CA GLU A 238 -6.73 8.55 3.03
C GLU A 238 -5.73 8.79 4.17
N GLY A 239 -4.61 9.45 3.85
CA GLY A 239 -3.60 9.74 4.85
C GLY A 239 -2.21 10.01 4.27
N GLY A 240 -1.22 10.09 5.15
CA GLY A 240 0.19 10.19 4.74
C GLY A 240 0.72 11.60 4.48
N ARG A 241 -0.15 12.60 4.26
CA ARG A 241 0.28 13.98 3.92
C ARG A 241 1.14 14.65 5.00
N SER A 242 1.02 14.23 6.26
CA SER A 242 1.82 14.76 7.38
C SER A 242 3.17 14.06 7.58
N LEU A 243 3.49 13.04 6.79
CA LEU A 243 4.77 12.34 6.91
C LEU A 243 5.94 13.26 6.47
N PRO A 244 7.15 13.03 7.01
CA PRO A 244 8.35 13.71 6.52
C PRO A 244 8.57 13.49 5.02
N THR A 245 9.08 14.50 4.31
CA THR A 245 9.30 14.40 2.86
C THR A 245 10.27 13.26 2.52
N SER A 246 11.25 12.98 3.37
CA SER A 246 12.16 11.83 3.22
C SER A 246 11.45 10.48 3.19
N VAL A 247 10.39 10.31 3.98
CA VAL A 247 9.57 9.08 3.99
C VAL A 247 8.73 8.98 2.72
N LEU A 248 8.19 10.10 2.24
CA LEU A 248 7.40 10.14 1.01
C LEU A 248 8.25 9.82 -0.23
N MET A 249 9.46 10.38 -0.30
CA MET A 249 10.39 10.12 -1.40
C MET A 249 10.96 8.69 -1.37
N ASP A 250 11.24 8.14 -0.19
CA ASP A 250 11.59 6.71 -0.03
C ASP A 250 10.47 5.80 -0.56
N ASN A 251 9.21 6.11 -0.21
CA ASN A 251 8.06 5.36 -0.69
C ASN A 251 7.89 5.45 -2.21
N LEU A 252 8.06 6.62 -2.81
CA LEU A 252 8.04 6.81 -4.27
C LEU A 252 9.13 5.99 -4.96
N ALA A 253 10.37 6.07 -4.45
CA ALA A 253 11.48 5.32 -5.02
C ALA A 253 11.24 3.80 -4.98
N LYS A 254 10.74 3.29 -3.85
CA LYS A 254 10.37 1.88 -3.71
C LYS A 254 9.22 1.48 -4.63
N TRP A 255 8.19 2.31 -4.74
CA TRP A 255 7.06 2.03 -5.63
C TRP A 255 7.51 1.91 -7.09
N LEU A 256 8.33 2.84 -7.58
CA LEU A 256 8.84 2.80 -8.96
C LEU A 256 9.81 1.64 -9.18
N GLU A 257 10.68 1.32 -8.20
CA GLU A 257 11.56 0.15 -8.25
C GLU A 257 10.77 -1.15 -8.44
N TRP A 258 9.69 -1.34 -7.69
CA TRP A 258 8.85 -2.55 -7.79
C TRP A 258 7.90 -2.54 -8.98
N SER A 259 7.61 -1.38 -9.55
CA SER A 259 6.76 -1.24 -10.74
C SER A 259 7.53 -1.34 -12.06
N ALA A 260 8.86 -1.17 -12.01
CA ALA A 260 9.71 -1.38 -13.18
C ALA A 260 9.56 -2.84 -13.65
N PRO A 261 9.48 -3.09 -14.97
CA PRO A 261 9.48 -4.45 -15.50
C PRO A 261 10.66 -5.21 -14.91
N SER A 262 10.38 -6.23 -14.11
CA SER A 262 11.41 -7.15 -13.63
C SER A 262 12.15 -7.66 -14.86
N GLN A 263 13.48 -7.48 -14.90
CA GLN A 263 14.35 -8.16 -15.86
C GLN A 263 14.27 -9.67 -15.58
N ASN A 264 13.21 -10.30 -16.05
CA ASN A 264 13.06 -11.75 -16.11
C ASN A 264 13.11 -12.16 -17.57
#